data_AF-A0A6L6BDK3-F1
#
_entry.id   AF-A0A6L6BDK3-F1
#
_cell.length_a   1.000
_cell.length_b   1.000
_cell.length_c   1.000
_cell.angle_alpha   90.00
_cell.angle_beta   90.00
_cell.angle_gamma   90.00
#
_symmetry.space_group_name_H-M   'P 1'
#
loop_
_entity.id
_entity.type
_entity.pdbx_description
1 polymer ?
#
loop_
_entity_poly.entity_id
_entity_poly.type
_entity_poly.pdbx_seq_one_letter_code
_entity_poly.pdbx_strand_id
1 'polypeptide(L)'
;MSIAELPNRGNTQREDATAFERTPPQDLIAEQSVLGGMLLSKDAIADVVEILRERDFYRPAHELIYDAIIDLYGRGEPADAVTVSAELTKRGDIARAGGAPYLHTLISSVPTAANAGYYAKIVREHAIMRRLVEAGTKIVQLGYAVEGEVDDAVDQAQAEVYAVTERRSSEDYVQLATLL
;
A
#
# COMPACT_ATOMS: atom_id res chain seq x y z
N MET A 1 -44.48 47.50 7.47
CA MET A 1 -43.88 46.76 8.60
C MET A 1 -43.87 45.29 8.24
N SER A 2 -42.70 44.63 8.28
CA SER A 2 -42.47 43.19 8.53
C SER A 2 -43.06 42.17 7.50
N ILE A 3 -42.38 41.11 7.05
CA ILE A 3 -41.19 40.38 7.51
C ILE A 3 -40.56 39.72 6.27
N ALA A 4 -39.23 39.75 6.17
CA ALA A 4 -38.46 39.12 5.10
C ALA A 4 -38.55 37.58 5.16
N GLU A 5 -38.83 36.94 4.03
CA GLU A 5 -38.53 35.52 3.81
C GLU A 5 -37.05 35.39 3.41
N LEU A 6 -36.24 34.91 4.35
CA LEU A 6 -34.86 34.50 4.10
C LEU A 6 -34.87 33.02 3.64
N PRO A 7 -34.22 32.65 2.51
CA PRO A 7 -34.02 31.25 2.19
C PRO A 7 -32.99 30.63 3.13
N ASN A 8 -33.38 29.52 3.75
CA ASN A 8 -32.59 28.68 4.64
C ASN A 8 -31.33 28.13 3.95
N ARG A 9 -30.20 28.84 4.07
CA ARG A 9 -28.85 28.39 3.64
C ARG A 9 -28.16 27.57 4.74
N GLY A 10 -28.81 26.50 5.18
CA GLY A 10 -28.35 25.72 6.34
C GLY A 10 -27.71 24.36 6.06
N ASN A 11 -27.66 23.87 4.81
CA ASN A 11 -27.35 22.46 4.58
C ASN A 11 -26.17 22.13 3.66
N THR A 12 -25.48 23.12 3.08
CA THR A 12 -24.38 22.86 2.13
C THR A 12 -22.99 22.76 2.76
N GLN A 13 -22.85 22.98 4.09
CA GLN A 13 -21.53 22.98 4.76
C GLN A 13 -21.21 21.68 5.51
N ARG A 14 -22.10 20.68 5.53
CA ARG A 14 -21.90 19.42 6.28
C ARG A 14 -21.36 18.26 5.45
N GLU A 15 -21.34 18.37 4.13
CA GLU A 15 -20.87 17.28 3.25
C GLU A 15 -19.34 17.30 3.06
N ASP A 16 -18.71 18.48 3.06
CA ASP A 16 -17.26 18.64 2.83
C ASP A 16 -16.38 18.11 3.98
N ALA A 17 -16.90 18.07 5.21
CA ALA A 17 -16.16 17.56 6.37
C ALA A 17 -16.00 16.03 6.38
N THR A 18 -16.80 15.30 5.60
CA THR A 18 -16.81 13.82 5.61
C THR A 18 -15.81 13.18 4.64
N ALA A 19 -15.21 13.96 3.74
CA ALA A 19 -14.23 13.46 2.77
C ALA A 19 -12.87 13.14 3.42
N PHE A 20 -12.50 13.83 4.51
CA PHE A 20 -11.26 13.62 5.26
C PHE A 20 -11.36 12.62 6.41
N GLU A 21 -12.57 12.11 6.70
CA GLU A 21 -12.82 11.17 7.82
C GLU A 21 -12.86 9.70 7.37
N ARG A 22 -12.66 9.44 6.07
CA ARG A 22 -12.67 8.08 5.53
C ARG A 22 -11.32 7.42 5.72
N THR A 23 -11.32 6.29 6.40
CA THR A 23 -10.16 5.40 6.49
C THR A 23 -9.68 5.05 5.07
N PRO A 24 -8.37 5.22 4.76
CA PRO A 24 -7.84 4.84 3.46
C PRO A 24 -8.13 3.37 3.12
N PRO A 25 -8.36 3.03 1.83
CA PRO A 25 -8.61 1.66 1.40
C PRO A 25 -7.56 0.66 1.91
N GLN A 26 -8.00 -0.37 2.62
CA GLN A 26 -7.11 -1.39 3.20
C GLN A 26 -7.86 -2.71 3.42
N ASP A 27 -7.11 -3.81 3.43
CA ASP A 27 -7.58 -5.10 3.92
C ASP A 27 -6.49 -5.74 4.78
N LEU A 28 -6.62 -5.57 6.10
CA LEU A 28 -5.63 -6.04 7.07
C LEU A 28 -5.57 -7.56 7.16
N ILE A 29 -6.68 -8.25 6.91
CA ILE A 29 -6.75 -9.72 6.96
C ILE A 29 -6.01 -10.28 5.75
N ALA A 30 -6.18 -9.66 4.58
CA ALA A 30 -5.41 -10.00 3.40
C ALA A 30 -3.91 -9.77 3.61
N GLU A 31 -3.50 -8.61 4.16
CA GLU A 31 -2.09 -8.33 4.48
C GLU A 31 -1.49 -9.37 5.43
N GLN A 32 -2.21 -9.72 6.50
CA GLN A 32 -1.77 -10.74 7.45
C GLN A 32 -1.65 -12.12 6.78
N SER A 33 -2.61 -12.47 5.92
CA SER A 33 -2.62 -13.73 5.19
C SER A 33 -1.46 -13.83 4.19
N VAL A 34 -1.11 -12.73 3.52
CA VAL A 34 0.07 -12.65 2.63
C VAL A 34 1.34 -12.93 3.42
N LEU A 35 1.59 -12.16 4.49
CA LEU A 35 2.81 -12.32 5.28
C LEU A 35 2.88 -13.69 5.96
N GLY A 36 1.76 -14.18 6.49
CA GLY A 36 1.67 -15.53 7.05
C GLY A 36 2.01 -16.60 6.02
N GLY A 37 1.51 -16.48 4.79
CA GLY A 37 1.81 -17.39 3.69
C GLY A 37 3.30 -17.37 3.31
N MET A 38 3.89 -16.18 3.23
CA MET A 38 5.32 -16.00 2.95
C MET A 38 6.21 -16.62 4.03
N LEU A 39 5.84 -16.49 5.31
CA LEU A 39 6.57 -17.11 6.43
C LEU A 39 6.47 -18.64 6.46
N LEU A 40 5.47 -19.22 5.78
CA LEU A 40 5.24 -20.67 5.73
C LEU A 40 5.89 -21.36 4.53
N SER A 41 6.02 -20.67 3.39
CA SER A 41 6.49 -21.27 2.15
C SER A 41 7.33 -20.33 1.31
N LYS A 42 8.47 -20.84 0.85
CA LYS A 42 9.34 -20.17 -0.12
C LYS A 42 8.62 -19.90 -1.46
N ASP A 43 7.77 -20.82 -1.90
CA ASP A 43 7.02 -20.66 -3.16
C ASP A 43 6.00 -19.53 -3.04
N ALA A 44 5.39 -19.36 -1.86
CA ALA A 44 4.51 -18.23 -1.60
C ALA A 44 5.25 -16.89 -1.64
N ILE A 45 6.52 -16.85 -1.23
CA ILE A 45 7.36 -15.64 -1.39
C ILE A 45 7.51 -15.33 -2.88
N ALA A 46 7.85 -16.33 -3.70
CA ALA A 46 8.03 -16.17 -5.14
C ALA A 46 6.77 -15.62 -5.83
N ASP A 47 5.59 -16.15 -5.51
CA ASP A 47 4.33 -15.67 -6.08
C ASP A 47 3.99 -14.23 -5.64
N VAL A 48 4.28 -13.89 -4.38
CA VAL A 48 3.93 -12.57 -3.82
C VAL A 48 4.83 -11.47 -4.35
N VAL A 49 6.13 -11.74 -4.56
CA VAL A 49 7.08 -10.72 -5.08
C VAL A 49 6.77 -10.30 -6.52
N GLU A 50 6.07 -11.11 -7.29
CA GLU A 50 5.61 -10.71 -8.62
C GLU A 50 4.49 -9.65 -8.56
N ILE A 51 3.75 -9.59 -7.44
CA ILE A 51 2.51 -8.81 -7.31
C ILE A 51 2.71 -7.56 -6.45
N LEU A 52 3.38 -7.72 -5.31
CA LEU A 52 3.48 -6.69 -4.27
C LEU A 52 4.88 -6.08 -4.17
N ARG A 53 4.92 -4.87 -3.62
CA ARG A 53 6.13 -4.17 -3.15
C ARG A 53 5.90 -3.73 -1.70
N GLU A 54 6.93 -3.35 -0.95
CA GLU A 54 6.75 -2.99 0.47
C GLU A 54 5.72 -1.87 0.66
N ARG A 55 5.72 -0.85 -0.22
CA ARG A 55 4.79 0.29 -0.18
C ARG A 55 3.34 -0.03 -0.56
N ASP A 56 3.03 -1.29 -0.86
CA ASP A 56 1.66 -1.72 -1.14
C ASP A 56 0.88 -1.98 0.16
N PHE A 57 1.56 -2.41 1.23
CA PHE A 57 0.94 -2.59 2.54
C PHE A 57 0.46 -1.25 3.11
N TYR A 58 -0.64 -1.29 3.86
CA TYR A 58 -1.16 -0.13 4.57
C TYR A 58 -0.52 0.01 5.96
N ARG A 59 -0.22 -1.10 6.63
CA ARG A 59 0.43 -1.07 7.96
C ARG A 59 1.94 -0.97 7.83
N PRO A 60 2.59 0.05 8.43
CA PRO A 60 4.05 0.15 8.42
C PRO A 60 4.76 -1.07 9.04
N ALA A 61 4.14 -1.72 10.03
CA ALA A 61 4.65 -2.97 10.60
C ALA A 61 4.75 -4.09 9.55
N HIS A 62 3.78 -4.17 8.63
CA HIS A 62 3.75 -5.17 7.57
C HIS A 62 4.78 -4.86 6.47
N GLU A 63 5.02 -3.58 6.18
CA GLU A 63 6.11 -3.15 5.29
C GLU A 63 7.46 -3.65 5.80
N LEU A 64 7.75 -3.45 7.09
CA LEU A 64 9.00 -3.89 7.72
C LEU A 64 9.18 -5.40 7.67
N ILE A 65 8.10 -6.15 7.93
CA ILE A 65 8.13 -7.62 7.89
C ILE A 65 8.35 -8.11 6.47
N TYR A 66 7.63 -7.53 5.49
CA TYR A 66 7.80 -7.86 4.07
C TYR A 66 9.25 -7.62 3.63
N ASP A 67 9.81 -6.44 3.91
CA ASP A 67 11.18 -6.09 3.53
C ASP A 67 12.22 -7.05 4.14
N ALA A 68 12.05 -7.44 5.41
CA ALA A 68 12.90 -8.43 6.04
C ALA A 68 12.80 -9.82 5.37
N ILE A 69 11.59 -10.24 4.97
CA ILE A 69 11.38 -11.49 4.22
C ILE A 69 12.10 -11.43 2.87
N ILE A 70 11.97 -10.31 2.15
CA ILE A 70 12.59 -10.15 0.81
C ILE A 70 14.11 -10.15 0.89
N ASP A 71 14.69 -9.47 1.88
CA ASP A 71 16.15 -9.47 2.08
C ASP A 71 16.67 -10.89 2.37
N LEU A 72 16.05 -11.61 3.30
CA LEU A 72 16.40 -13.00 3.60
C LEU A 72 16.28 -13.89 2.36
N TYR A 73 15.17 -13.78 1.65
CA TYR A 73 14.93 -14.53 0.41
C TYR A 73 15.97 -14.22 -0.67
N GLY A 74 16.35 -12.94 -0.83
CA GLY A 74 17.38 -12.49 -1.76
C GLY A 74 18.78 -13.00 -1.43
N ARG A 75 19.08 -13.20 -0.13
CA ARG A 75 20.32 -13.86 0.34
C ARG A 75 20.27 -15.39 0.23
N GLY A 76 19.14 -15.97 -0.16
CA GLY A 76 18.92 -17.42 -0.19
C GLY A 76 18.75 -18.05 1.20
N GLU A 77 18.50 -17.23 2.22
CA GLU A 77 18.24 -17.67 3.59
C GLU A 77 16.75 -18.03 3.77
N PRO A 78 16.39 -18.96 4.67
CA PRO A 78 14.99 -19.23 4.99
C PRO A 78 14.38 -17.99 5.64
N ALA A 79 13.16 -17.61 5.23
CA ALA A 79 12.42 -16.48 5.76
C ALA A 79 11.21 -16.95 6.58
N ASP A 80 11.48 -17.67 7.67
CA ASP A 80 10.47 -18.12 8.63
C ASP A 80 10.37 -17.15 9.83
N ALA A 81 9.44 -17.39 10.75
CA ALA A 81 9.23 -16.50 11.90
C ALA A 81 10.48 -16.32 12.77
N VAL A 82 11.36 -17.33 12.86
CA VAL A 82 12.57 -17.25 13.69
C VAL A 82 13.61 -16.37 13.00
N THR A 83 13.88 -16.62 11.73
CA THR A 83 14.90 -15.86 10.98
C THR A 83 14.45 -14.42 10.72
N VAL A 84 13.18 -14.20 10.38
CA VAL A 84 12.61 -12.86 10.22
C VAL A 84 12.64 -12.09 11.55
N SER A 85 12.32 -12.75 12.68
CA SER A 85 12.45 -12.11 13.99
C SER A 85 13.89 -11.70 14.30
N ALA A 86 14.87 -12.56 13.98
CA ALA A 86 16.28 -12.27 14.20
C ALA A 86 16.76 -11.11 13.31
N GLU A 87 16.37 -11.08 12.04
CA GLU A 87 16.70 -9.99 11.10
C GLU A 87 16.09 -8.66 11.55
N LEU A 88 14.80 -8.64 11.90
CA LEU A 88 14.14 -7.44 12.45
C LEU A 88 14.76 -6.97 13.77
N THR A 89 15.25 -7.89 14.60
CA THR A 89 15.94 -7.55 15.85
C THR A 89 17.30 -6.91 15.56
N LYS A 90 18.07 -7.48 14.63
CA LYS A 90 19.36 -6.94 14.19
C LYS A 90 19.24 -5.53 13.63
N ARG A 91 18.14 -5.24 12.92
CA ARG A 91 17.81 -3.92 12.38
C ARG A 91 17.27 -2.93 13.42
N GLY A 92 16.86 -3.40 14.59
CA GLY A 92 16.21 -2.58 15.62
C GLY A 92 14.72 -2.31 15.38
N ASP A 93 14.09 -3.03 14.44
CA ASP A 93 12.72 -2.82 14.00
C ASP A 93 11.69 -3.79 14.62
N ILE A 94 12.14 -4.83 15.33
CA ILE A 94 11.25 -5.88 15.87
C ILE A 94 10.10 -5.33 16.73
N ALA A 95 10.34 -4.28 17.52
CA ALA A 95 9.30 -3.65 18.33
C ALA A 95 8.24 -2.94 17.45
N ARG A 96 8.69 -2.28 16.37
CA ARG A 96 7.80 -1.59 15.41
C ARG A 96 7.01 -2.57 14.54
N ALA A 97 7.57 -3.76 14.32
CA ALA A 97 6.92 -4.87 13.62
C ALA A 97 5.88 -5.62 14.48
N GLY A 98 5.67 -5.23 15.74
CA GLY A 98 4.71 -5.88 16.65
C GLY A 98 5.31 -6.98 17.55
N GLY A 99 6.63 -7.18 17.49
CA GLY A 99 7.35 -8.17 18.29
C GLY A 99 7.34 -9.58 17.70
N ALA A 100 8.23 -10.44 18.22
CA ALA A 100 8.34 -11.84 17.77
C ALA A 100 7.01 -12.63 17.82
N PRO A 101 6.13 -12.48 18.85
CA PRO A 101 4.85 -13.18 18.89
C PRO A 101 3.91 -12.81 17.75
N TYR A 102 4.04 -11.61 17.17
CA TYR A 102 3.19 -11.18 16.08
C TYR A 102 3.43 -12.02 14.81
N LEU A 103 4.68 -12.41 14.53
CA LEU A 103 5.01 -13.27 13.38
C LEU A 103 4.30 -14.63 13.45
N HIS A 104 4.20 -15.21 14.64
CA HIS A 104 3.42 -16.44 14.86
C HIS A 104 1.91 -16.24 14.70
N THR A 105 1.42 -15.05 15.03
CA THR A 105 0.02 -14.67 14.80
C THR A 105 -0.26 -14.58 13.29
N LEU A 106 0.66 -14.02 12.50
CA LEU A 106 0.55 -13.98 11.04
C LEU A 106 0.45 -15.39 10.45
N ILE A 107 1.32 -16.30 10.89
CA ILE A 107 1.27 -17.71 10.46
C ILE A 107 -0.09 -18.35 10.82
N SER A 108 -0.61 -18.06 12.01
CA SER A 108 -1.89 -18.63 12.47
C SER A 108 -3.11 -18.05 11.75
N SER A 109 -2.96 -16.89 11.08
CA SER A 109 -4.05 -16.22 10.36
C SER A 109 -4.31 -16.78 8.97
N VAL A 110 -3.35 -17.52 8.39
CA VAL A 110 -3.47 -18.04 7.03
C VAL A 110 -3.88 -19.51 7.02
N PRO A 111 -4.96 -19.89 6.29
CA PRO A 111 -5.37 -21.29 6.19
C PRO A 111 -4.38 -22.16 5.41
N THR A 112 -3.73 -21.60 4.39
CA THR A 112 -2.74 -22.27 3.54
C THR A 112 -1.86 -21.25 2.81
N ALA A 113 -0.57 -21.56 2.69
CA ALA A 113 0.38 -20.73 1.95
C ALA A 113 0.06 -20.65 0.45
N ALA A 114 -0.62 -21.65 -0.12
CA ALA A 114 -0.96 -21.70 -1.55
C ALA A 114 -1.87 -20.55 -2.01
N ASN A 115 -2.57 -19.90 -1.07
CA ASN A 115 -3.47 -18.78 -1.39
C ASN A 115 -2.79 -17.40 -1.29
N ALA A 116 -1.50 -17.33 -0.94
CA ALA A 116 -0.79 -16.08 -0.72
C ALA A 116 -0.88 -15.14 -1.94
N GLY A 117 -0.70 -15.66 -3.15
CA GLY A 117 -0.84 -14.87 -4.39
C GLY A 117 -2.25 -14.32 -4.61
N TYR A 118 -3.30 -14.99 -4.14
CA TYR A 118 -4.67 -14.46 -4.21
C TYR A 118 -4.85 -13.27 -3.26
N TYR A 119 -4.42 -13.40 -2.00
CA TYR A 119 -4.49 -12.30 -1.03
C TYR A 119 -3.60 -11.12 -1.44
N ALA A 120 -2.46 -11.39 -2.09
CA ALA A 120 -1.59 -10.35 -2.62
C ALA A 120 -2.30 -9.45 -3.65
N LYS A 121 -3.17 -10.02 -4.50
CA LYS A 121 -3.98 -9.23 -5.43
C LYS A 121 -4.94 -8.29 -4.70
N ILE A 122 -5.57 -8.76 -3.62
CA ILE A 122 -6.47 -7.93 -2.80
C ILE A 122 -5.70 -6.76 -2.18
N VAL A 123 -4.52 -7.01 -1.60
CA VAL A 123 -3.66 -5.95 -1.04
C VAL A 123 -3.26 -4.96 -2.14
N ARG A 124 -2.90 -5.45 -3.33
CA ARG A 124 -2.52 -4.61 -4.48
C ARG A 124 -3.65 -3.71 -4.94
N GLU A 125 -4.87 -4.22 -5.04
CA GLU A 125 -6.06 -3.44 -5.42
C GLU A 125 -6.29 -2.29 -4.43
N HIS A 126 -6.24 -2.58 -3.13
CA HIS A 126 -6.37 -1.55 -2.10
C HIS A 126 -5.22 -0.53 -2.15
N ALA A 127 -3.98 -0.97 -2.39
CA ALA A 127 -2.83 -0.07 -2.54
C ALA A 127 -3.00 0.91 -3.71
N ILE A 128 -3.53 0.45 -4.84
CA ILE A 128 -3.85 1.30 -6.00
C ILE A 128 -4.94 2.31 -5.62
N MET A 129 -6.00 1.86 -4.94
CA MET A 129 -7.07 2.75 -4.49
C MET A 129 -6.57 3.80 -3.48
N ARG A 130 -5.65 3.45 -2.57
CA ARG A 130 -5.01 4.44 -1.68
C ARG A 130 -4.24 5.50 -2.46
N ARG A 131 -3.43 5.10 -3.44
CA ARG A 131 -2.69 6.04 -4.30
C ARG A 131 -3.62 6.95 -5.08
N LEU A 132 -4.75 6.43 -5.54
CA LEU A 132 -5.75 7.25 -6.21
C LEU A 132 -6.31 8.34 -5.29
N VAL A 133 -6.56 8.01 -4.01
CA VAL A 133 -6.98 8.99 -3.00
C VAL A 133 -5.87 10.03 -2.73
N GLU A 134 -4.62 9.59 -2.63
CA GLU A 134 -3.46 10.47 -2.44
C GLU A 134 -3.28 11.44 -3.62
N ALA A 135 -3.32 10.92 -4.85
CA ALA A 135 -3.25 11.70 -6.08
C ALA A 135 -4.41 12.71 -6.15
N GLY A 136 -5.64 12.28 -5.87
CA GLY A 136 -6.80 13.17 -5.82
C GLY A 136 -6.64 14.31 -4.80
N THR A 137 -6.12 13.99 -3.61
CA THR A 137 -5.83 14.99 -2.57
C THR A 137 -4.79 16.00 -3.04
N LYS A 138 -3.72 15.54 -3.70
CA LYS A 138 -2.68 16.41 -4.25
C LYS A 138 -3.19 17.30 -5.38
N ILE A 139 -4.04 16.77 -6.27
CA ILE A 139 -4.67 17.55 -7.34
C ILE A 139 -5.56 18.66 -6.76
N VAL A 140 -6.32 18.38 -5.70
CA VAL A 140 -7.09 19.41 -5.00
C VAL A 140 -6.17 20.48 -4.42
N GLN A 141 -5.05 20.10 -3.81
CA GLN A 141 -4.07 21.05 -3.28
C GLN A 141 -3.46 21.94 -4.38
N LEU A 142 -3.15 21.37 -5.55
CA LEU A 142 -2.66 22.11 -6.72
C LEU A 142 -3.70 23.16 -7.17
N GLY A 143 -4.99 22.82 -7.18
CA GLY A 143 -6.06 23.75 -7.56
C GLY A 143 -6.23 24.95 -6.61
N TYR A 144 -5.78 24.84 -5.36
CA TYR A 144 -5.79 25.94 -4.38
C TYR A 144 -4.45 26.69 -4.30
N ALA A 145 -3.38 26.17 -4.89
CA ALA A 145 -2.09 26.85 -4.92
C ALA A 145 -2.20 28.07 -5.86
N VAL A 146 -2.16 29.28 -5.30
CA VAL A 146 -2.31 30.55 -6.03
C VAL A 146 -0.99 30.97 -6.73
N GLU A 147 0.08 30.21 -6.54
CA GLU A 147 1.42 30.52 -7.04
C GLU A 147 1.84 29.52 -8.13
N GLY A 148 2.18 30.03 -9.32
CA GLY A 148 2.64 29.23 -10.47
C GLY A 148 1.90 29.56 -11.77
N GLU A 149 2.37 29.02 -12.89
CA GLU A 149 1.62 29.03 -14.15
C GLU A 149 0.54 27.93 -14.10
N VAL A 150 -0.65 28.23 -14.62
CA VAL A 150 -1.79 27.28 -14.60
C VAL A 150 -1.45 26.00 -15.35
N ASP A 151 -0.67 26.10 -16.42
CA ASP A 151 -0.25 24.97 -17.24
C ASP A 151 0.63 23.98 -16.44
N ASP A 152 1.55 24.49 -15.61
CA ASP A 152 2.37 23.64 -14.72
C ASP A 152 1.53 22.84 -13.73
N ALA A 153 0.46 23.45 -13.19
CA ALA A 153 -0.44 22.78 -12.25
C ALA A 153 -1.23 21.66 -12.93
N VAL A 154 -1.64 21.86 -14.18
CA VAL A 154 -2.34 20.83 -14.99
C VAL A 154 -1.38 19.68 -15.33
N ASP A 155 -0.15 19.98 -15.73
CA ASP A 155 0.85 18.97 -16.05
C ASP A 155 1.21 18.12 -14.82
N GLN A 156 1.35 18.76 -13.65
CA GLN A 156 1.55 18.04 -12.39
C GLN A 156 0.36 17.15 -12.05
N ALA A 157 -0.87 17.63 -12.23
CA ALA A 157 -2.06 16.82 -11.98
C ALA A 157 -2.13 15.58 -12.89
N GLN A 158 -1.76 15.71 -14.17
CA GLN A 158 -1.67 14.59 -15.10
C GLN A 158 -0.63 13.56 -14.66
N ALA A 159 0.56 14.03 -14.24
CA ALA A 159 1.62 13.17 -13.74
C ALA A 159 1.17 12.36 -12.49
N GLU A 160 0.43 12.98 -11.57
CA GLU A 160 -0.10 12.30 -10.38
C GLU A 160 -1.08 11.18 -10.75
N VAL A 161 -2.02 11.42 -11.67
CA VAL A 161 -2.97 10.38 -12.12
C VAL A 161 -2.23 9.23 -12.82
N TYR A 162 -1.23 9.56 -13.63
CA TYR A 162 -0.43 8.57 -14.33
C TYR A 162 0.37 7.68 -13.37
N ALA A 163 0.94 8.26 -12.30
CA ALA A 163 1.70 7.52 -11.28
C ALA A 163 0.85 6.50 -10.48
N VAL A 164 -0.48 6.62 -10.47
CA VAL A 164 -1.37 5.65 -9.81
C VAL A 164 -1.37 4.30 -10.54
N THR A 165 -1.28 4.32 -11.88
CA THR A 165 -1.38 3.12 -12.73
C THR A 165 0.00 2.55 -13.08
N GLU A 166 1.02 3.40 -13.19
CA GLU A 166 2.35 3.00 -13.65
C GLU A 166 3.22 2.44 -12.51
N ARG A 167 2.90 1.21 -12.13
CA ARG A 167 3.87 0.26 -11.55
C ARG A 167 3.70 -1.15 -12.13
N ARG A 168 3.27 -1.23 -13.40
CA ARG A 168 3.43 -2.43 -14.21
C ARG A 168 4.81 -2.39 -14.86
N SER A 169 5.60 -3.44 -14.58
CA SER A 169 6.79 -3.87 -15.32
C SER A 169 7.94 -2.87 -15.50
N SER A 170 8.83 -2.79 -14.49
CA SER A 170 10.25 -2.47 -14.74
C SER A 170 11.05 -3.69 -15.27
N GLU A 171 10.42 -4.86 -15.44
CA GLU A 171 11.10 -6.09 -15.91
C GLU A 171 10.86 -6.40 -17.41
N ASP A 172 9.84 -5.82 -18.06
CA ASP A 172 9.60 -6.06 -19.50
C ASP A 172 10.57 -5.31 -20.42
N TYR A 173 11.33 -4.33 -19.91
CA TYR A 173 12.29 -3.57 -20.73
C TYR A 173 13.60 -4.34 -21.00
N VAL A 174 13.90 -5.40 -20.26
CA VAL A 174 15.15 -6.18 -20.47
C VAL A 174 14.99 -7.23 -21.57
N GLN A 175 13.77 -7.71 -21.85
CA GLN A 175 13.57 -8.76 -22.86
C GLN A 175 13.56 -8.26 -24.32
N LEU A 176 13.39 -6.95 -24.57
CA LEU A 176 13.43 -6.39 -25.92
C LEU A 176 14.86 -6.07 -26.40
N ALA A 177 15.83 -5.94 -25.50
CA ALA A 177 17.22 -5.65 -25.86
C ALA A 177 18.02 -6.91 -26.29
N THR A 178 17.46 -8.12 -26.11
CA THR A 178 18.16 -9.38 -26.45
C THR A 178 17.69 -9.99 -27.78
N LEU A 179 16.81 -9.31 -28.53
CA LEU A 179 16.27 -9.78 -29.81
C LEU A 179 16.55 -8.85 -31.02
N LEU A 180 17.56 -7.99 -30.92
CA LEU A 180 18.14 -7.25 -32.05
C LEU A 180 19.63 -7.54 -32.16
#